data_AF-A0A5E6N8W9-F1
#
_entry.id   AF-A0A5E6N8W9-F1
#
_cell.length_a   1.000
_cell.length_b   1.000
_cell.length_c   1.000
_cell.angle_alpha   90.00
_cell.angle_beta   90.00
_cell.angle_gamma   90.00
#
_symmetry.space_group_name_H-M   'P 1'
#
loop_
_entity.id
_entity.type
_entity.pdbx_description
1 polymer ?
#
loop_
_entity_poly.entity_id
_entity_poly.type
_entity_poly.pdbx_seq_one_letter_code
_entity_poly.pdbx_strand_id
1 'polypeptide(L)'
;MKTNIIYNDDCIKILNSKIDEKSIDLIFADPPYNLSGNGLKWKGNKTGGDWYMVDEAWDKMTAPEFLKFTRQWIGACDKVLKDKGSIYIACSYHNIGESMMVLKQLGYKINNIIT
;
A
#
# COMPACT_ATOMS: atom_id res chain seq x y z
N MET A 1 19.21 -16.05 -5.51
CA MET A 1 17.72 -16.05 -5.40
C MET A 1 17.15 -16.26 -6.79
N LYS A 2 16.09 -17.05 -6.93
CA LYS A 2 15.36 -17.16 -8.21
C LYS A 2 14.63 -15.82 -8.43
N THR A 3 14.77 -15.24 -9.62
CA THR A 3 14.13 -13.96 -9.98
C THR A 3 12.73 -14.19 -10.54
N ASN A 4 11.92 -13.14 -10.58
CA ASN A 4 10.61 -13.10 -11.25
C ASN A 4 9.60 -14.13 -10.72
N ILE A 5 9.33 -14.09 -9.41
CA ILE A 5 8.36 -14.97 -8.75
C ILE A 5 7.06 -14.21 -8.51
N ILE A 6 5.92 -14.85 -8.80
CA ILE A 6 4.58 -14.32 -8.54
C ILE A 6 3.93 -15.18 -7.45
N TYR A 7 3.38 -14.53 -6.44
CA TYR A 7 2.56 -15.14 -5.40
C TYR A 7 1.12 -14.66 -5.53
N ASN A 8 0.16 -15.58 -5.49
CA ASN A 8 -1.27 -15.29 -5.50
C ASN A 8 -1.86 -15.63 -4.13
N ASP A 9 -1.72 -14.70 -3.17
CA ASP A 9 -2.22 -14.82 -1.80
C ASP A 9 -2.16 -13.43 -1.13
N ASP A 10 -2.58 -13.36 0.13
CA ASP A 10 -2.41 -12.19 0.99
C ASP A 10 -0.93 -11.81 1.14
N CYS A 11 -0.59 -10.55 0.85
CA CYS A 11 0.79 -10.07 0.87
C CYS A 11 1.43 -10.14 2.26
N ILE A 12 0.68 -9.87 3.34
CA ILE A 12 1.16 -9.93 4.72
C ILE A 12 1.55 -11.37 5.04
N LYS A 13 0.73 -12.35 4.64
CA LYS A 13 1.03 -13.77 4.84
C LYS A 13 2.26 -14.20 4.04
N ILE A 14 2.36 -13.80 2.77
CA ILE A 14 3.51 -14.15 1.91
C ILE A 14 4.81 -13.56 2.45
N LEU A 15 4.82 -12.26 2.74
CA LEU A 15 6.00 -11.56 3.29
C LEU A 15 6.46 -12.21 4.60
N ASN A 16 5.53 -12.66 5.44
CA ASN A 16 5.88 -13.28 6.73
C ASN A 16 6.37 -14.73 6.63
N SER A 17 5.96 -15.49 5.60
CA SER A 17 6.13 -16.95 5.57
C SER A 17 6.97 -17.49 4.40
N LYS A 18 7.14 -16.71 3.32
CA LYS A 18 7.80 -17.15 2.08
C LYS A 18 9.01 -16.31 1.70
N ILE A 19 9.19 -15.15 2.31
CA ILE A 19 10.29 -14.23 2.02
C ILE A 19 11.21 -14.18 3.23
N ASP A 20 12.51 -14.35 2.99
CA ASP A 20 13.51 -14.32 4.04
C ASP A 20 13.64 -12.91 4.63
N GLU A 21 13.97 -12.82 5.91
CA GLU A 21 14.24 -11.54 6.57
C GLU A 21 15.42 -10.84 5.94
N LYS A 22 15.36 -9.50 5.86
CA LYS A 22 16.44 -8.66 5.34
C LYS A 22 16.99 -9.14 3.99
N SER A 23 16.10 -9.58 3.09
CA SER A 23 16.47 -10.13 1.78
C SER A 23 16.09 -9.24 0.60
N ILE A 24 15.21 -8.26 0.81
CA ILE A 24 14.70 -7.38 -0.25
C ILE A 24 15.44 -6.03 -0.22
N ASP A 25 15.96 -5.61 -1.38
CA ASP A 25 16.65 -4.32 -1.54
C ASP A 25 15.65 -3.16 -1.71
N LEU A 26 14.56 -3.39 -2.43
CA LEU A 26 13.57 -2.36 -2.75
C LEU A 26 12.15 -2.93 -2.74
N ILE A 27 11.23 -2.18 -2.13
CA ILE A 27 9.80 -2.46 -2.14
C ILE A 27 9.07 -1.31 -2.85
N PHE A 28 8.15 -1.66 -3.74
CA PHE A 28 7.16 -0.73 -4.28
C PHE A 28 5.78 -1.25 -3.88
N ALA A 29 4.98 -0.40 -3.25
CA ALA A 29 3.65 -0.74 -2.76
C ALA A 29 2.62 0.27 -3.29
N ASP A 30 1.53 -0.26 -3.86
CA ASP A 30 0.33 0.49 -4.21
C ASP A 30 -0.84 -0.10 -3.40
N PRO A 31 -0.99 0.28 -2.11
CA PRO A 31 -2.01 -0.27 -1.23
C PRO A 31 -3.40 0.32 -1.56
N PRO A 32 -4.49 -0.25 -1.04
CA PRO A 32 -5.81 0.39 -1.07
C PRO A 32 -5.77 1.82 -0.51
N TYR A 33 -6.54 2.73 -1.12
CA TYR A 33 -6.59 4.16 -0.75
C TYR A 33 -7.78 4.49 0.15
N ASN A 34 -8.67 3.52 0.36
CA ASN A 34 -9.89 3.61 1.15
C ASN A 34 -10.90 4.64 0.61
N LEU A 35 -11.15 4.60 -0.70
CA LEU A 35 -12.01 5.56 -1.42
C LEU A 35 -13.33 4.97 -1.90
N SER A 36 -13.50 3.66 -1.83
CA SER A 36 -14.71 2.97 -2.27
C SER A 36 -15.88 3.21 -1.31
N GLY A 37 -17.12 3.09 -1.82
CA GLY A 37 -18.35 3.20 -1.02
C GLY A 37 -19.29 4.37 -1.36
N ASN A 38 -18.88 5.29 -2.23
CA ASN A 38 -19.73 6.40 -2.68
C ASN A 38 -20.45 6.14 -4.03
N GLY A 39 -20.10 5.04 -4.74
CA GLY A 39 -20.78 4.58 -5.96
C GLY A 39 -20.91 5.64 -7.09
N LEU A 40 -20.04 6.64 -7.15
CA LEU A 40 -20.18 7.78 -8.06
C LEU A 40 -20.03 7.32 -9.52
N LYS A 41 -21.08 7.58 -10.32
CA LYS A 41 -21.11 7.31 -11.77
C LYS A 41 -21.32 8.62 -12.51
N TRP A 42 -20.33 9.02 -13.30
CA TRP A 42 -20.40 10.22 -14.11
C TRP A 42 -20.62 9.87 -15.57
N LYS A 43 -21.90 9.71 -15.93
CA LYS A 43 -22.30 9.49 -17.32
C LYS A 43 -22.25 10.79 -18.11
N GLY A 44 -21.73 10.74 -19.34
CA GLY A 44 -21.63 11.91 -20.22
C GLY A 44 -20.57 12.92 -19.80
N ASN A 45 -19.52 12.49 -19.09
CA ASN A 45 -18.39 13.37 -18.79
C ASN A 45 -17.69 13.81 -20.10
N LYS A 46 -17.50 15.13 -20.23
CA LYS A 46 -16.95 15.78 -21.42
C LYS A 46 -15.42 15.67 -21.54
N THR A 47 -14.71 15.18 -20.51
CA THR A 47 -13.25 15.03 -20.49
C THR A 47 -12.74 13.61 -20.70
N GLY A 48 -13.61 12.63 -21.02
CA GLY A 48 -13.15 11.26 -21.27
C GLY A 48 -14.21 10.18 -21.50
N GLY A 49 -15.48 10.53 -21.68
CA GLY A 49 -16.56 9.54 -21.73
C GLY A 49 -17.04 9.15 -20.33
N ASP A 50 -17.84 8.09 -20.23
CA ASP A 50 -18.39 7.66 -18.94
C ASP A 50 -17.28 7.31 -17.94
N TRP A 51 -17.36 7.89 -16.75
CA TRP A 51 -16.42 7.62 -15.67
C TRP A 51 -17.12 6.93 -14.50
N TYR A 52 -16.45 5.95 -13.91
CA TYR A 52 -16.94 5.15 -12.79
C TYR A 52 -15.87 5.15 -11.71
N MET A 53 -16.28 5.50 -10.49
CA MET A 53 -15.41 5.40 -9.32
C MET A 53 -15.11 3.92 -9.02
N VAL A 54 -13.92 3.65 -8.50
CA VAL A 54 -13.62 2.35 -7.86
C VAL A 54 -14.61 2.18 -6.69
N ASP A 55 -15.26 1.02 -6.62
CA ASP A 55 -16.27 0.72 -5.59
C ASP A 55 -16.15 -0.75 -5.16
N GLU A 56 -14.99 -1.08 -4.59
CA GLU A 56 -14.59 -2.44 -4.28
C GLU A 56 -14.51 -2.68 -2.78
N ALA A 57 -14.83 -3.90 -2.35
CA ALA A 57 -14.84 -4.26 -0.93
C ALA A 57 -13.46 -4.20 -0.27
N TRP A 58 -12.39 -4.46 -1.04
CA TRP A 58 -11.00 -4.41 -0.55
C TRP A 58 -10.49 -2.98 -0.33
N ASP A 59 -11.22 -1.97 -0.80
CA ASP A 59 -10.89 -0.55 -0.67
C ASP A 59 -11.92 0.20 0.21
N LYS A 60 -12.57 -0.54 1.10
CA LYS A 60 -13.60 -0.01 2.00
C LYS A 60 -13.40 -0.52 3.42
N MET A 61 -12.90 0.35 4.29
CA MET A 61 -12.57 0.06 5.68
C MET A 61 -12.93 1.26 6.56
N THR A 62 -13.27 1.01 7.83
CA THR A 62 -13.32 2.09 8.82
C THR A 62 -11.92 2.64 9.07
N ALA A 63 -11.79 3.89 9.55
CA ALA A 63 -10.48 4.49 9.81
C ALA A 63 -9.59 3.65 10.77
N PRO A 64 -10.11 3.06 11.88
CA PRO A 64 -9.31 2.18 12.74
C PRO A 64 -8.86 0.89 12.03
N GLU A 65 -9.71 0.29 11.20
CA GLU A 65 -9.37 -0.89 10.41
C GLU A 65 -8.30 -0.58 9.38
N PHE A 66 -8.43 0.53 8.67
CA PHE A 66 -7.46 0.97 7.67
C PHE A 66 -6.08 1.24 8.28
N LEU A 67 -6.04 1.90 9.44
CA LEU A 67 -4.79 2.12 10.16
C LEU A 67 -4.18 0.80 10.66
N LYS A 68 -5.00 -0.13 11.15
CA LYS A 68 -4.54 -1.47 11.58
C LYS A 68 -3.95 -2.24 10.39
N PHE A 69 -4.66 -2.26 9.27
CA PHE A 69 -4.19 -2.86 8.02
C PHE A 69 -2.85 -2.23 7.59
N THR A 70 -2.76 -0.89 7.63
CA THR A 70 -1.55 -0.15 7.26
C THR A 70 -0.34 -0.51 8.11
N ARG A 71 -0.53 -0.66 9.42
CA ARG A 71 0.51 -1.15 10.33
C ARG A 71 0.98 -2.56 10.00
N GLN A 72 0.05 -3.46 9.67
CA GLN A 72 0.36 -4.86 9.42
C GLN A 72 1.18 -5.05 8.14
N TRP A 73 0.77 -4.42 7.03
CA TRP A 73 1.49 -4.60 5.77
C TRP A 73 2.82 -3.87 5.74
N ILE A 74 2.93 -2.65 6.28
CA ILE A 74 4.22 -1.94 6.37
C ILE A 74 5.17 -2.69 7.32
N GLY A 75 4.66 -3.22 8.44
CA GLY A 75 5.47 -4.04 9.35
C GLY A 75 6.00 -5.32 8.70
N ALA A 76 5.19 -5.97 7.86
CA ALA A 76 5.65 -7.13 7.07
C ALA A 76 6.71 -6.73 6.03
N CYS A 77 6.59 -5.55 5.42
CA CYS A 77 7.61 -5.00 4.54
C CYS A 77 8.93 -4.73 5.28
N ASP A 78 8.88 -4.12 6.47
CA ASP A 78 10.06 -3.82 7.29
C ASP A 78 10.87 -5.07 7.67
N LYS A 79 10.17 -6.17 8.00
CA LYS A 79 10.78 -7.46 8.30
C LYS A 79 11.67 -7.96 7.15
N VAL A 80 11.19 -7.89 5.92
CA VAL A 80 11.88 -8.44 4.76
C VAL A 80 12.87 -7.46 4.11
N LEU A 81 12.69 -6.17 4.35
CA LEU A 81 13.54 -5.12 3.77
C LEU A 81 14.90 -5.10 4.46
N LYS A 82 15.98 -5.11 3.67
CA LYS A 82 17.35 -4.94 4.16
C LYS A 82 17.51 -3.63 4.93
N ASP A 83 18.48 -3.58 5.84
CA ASP A 83 18.77 -2.39 6.65
C ASP A 83 19.13 -1.14 5.82
N LYS A 84 19.63 -1.34 4.59
CA LYS A 84 19.92 -0.28 3.61
C LYS A 84 18.93 -0.23 2.44
N GLY A 85 17.82 -0.98 2.54
CA GLY A 85 16.79 -1.02 1.53
C GLY A 85 15.93 0.24 1.52
N SER A 86 15.04 0.34 0.54
CA SER A 86 14.09 1.46 0.44
C SER A 86 12.69 0.97 0.10
N ILE A 87 11.68 1.74 0.50
CA ILE A 87 10.29 1.49 0.17
C ILE A 87 9.68 2.74 -0.49
N TYR A 88 8.98 2.52 -1.59
CA TYR A 88 8.12 3.51 -2.25
C TYR A 88 6.66 3.10 -2.04
N ILE A 89 5.83 4.05 -1.61
CA ILE A 89 4.40 3.83 -1.38
C ILE A 89 3.62 4.81 -2.25
N ALA A 90 2.85 4.29 -3.20
CA ALA A 90 1.88 5.08 -3.94
C ALA A 90 0.72 5.44 -2.99
N CYS A 91 0.29 6.70 -3.04
CA CYS A 91 -0.74 7.22 -2.16
C CYS A 91 -1.39 8.46 -2.77
N SER A 92 -2.50 8.87 -2.15
CA SER A 92 -3.13 10.17 -2.35
C SER A 92 -3.18 10.94 -1.04
N TYR A 93 -3.79 12.13 -1.04
CA TYR A 93 -3.98 12.90 0.20
C TYR A 93 -4.78 12.12 1.26
N HIS A 94 -5.59 11.14 0.85
CA HIS A 94 -6.50 10.41 1.74
C HIS A 94 -5.79 9.37 2.63
N ASN A 95 -4.67 8.80 2.19
CA ASN A 95 -3.99 7.69 2.90
C ASN A 95 -2.49 7.92 3.16
N ILE A 96 -1.92 9.02 2.66
CA ILE A 96 -0.51 9.35 2.89
C ILE A 96 -0.21 9.54 4.39
N GLY A 97 -1.16 10.06 5.16
CA GLY A 97 -1.00 10.32 6.60
C GLY A 97 -0.73 9.05 7.41
N GLU A 98 -1.54 8.01 7.18
CA GLU A 98 -1.43 6.72 7.84
C GLU A 98 -0.10 6.05 7.50
N SER A 99 0.26 6.03 6.21
CA SER A 99 1.52 5.44 5.73
C SER A 99 2.73 6.14 6.35
N MET A 100 2.76 7.49 6.32
CA MET A 100 3.85 8.28 6.90
C MET A 100 3.96 8.09 8.41
N MET A 101 2.83 8.01 9.13
CA MET A 101 2.83 7.81 10.58
C MET A 101 3.42 6.44 10.94
N VAL A 102 3.01 5.38 10.25
CA VAL A 102 3.51 4.02 10.51
C VAL A 102 5.00 3.90 10.16
N LEU A 103 5.44 4.43 9.02
CA LEU A 103 6.86 4.46 8.65
C LEU A 103 7.71 5.17 9.71
N LYS A 104 7.25 6.34 10.19
CA LYS A 104 7.96 7.09 11.26
C LYS A 104 8.03 6.29 12.57
N GLN A 105 6.97 5.58 12.94
CA GLN A 105 6.96 4.74 14.14
C GLN A 105 7.95 3.57 14.06
N LEU A 106 8.22 3.07 12.85
CA LEU A 106 9.23 2.06 12.59
C LEU A 106 10.66 2.64 12.40
N GLY A 107 10.83 3.95 12.58
CA GLY A 107 12.13 4.61 12.51
C GLY A 107 12.61 4.94 11.09
N TYR A 108 11.74 4.87 10.08
CA TYR A 108 12.11 5.24 8.72
C TYR A 108 12.33 6.74 8.57
N LYS A 109 13.37 7.08 7.81
CA LYS A 109 13.57 8.43 7.28
C LYS A 109 12.77 8.59 5.98
N ILE A 110 11.81 9.52 5.96
CA ILE A 110 11.12 9.91 4.74
C ILE A 110 12.07 10.82 3.94
N ASN A 111 12.59 10.32 2.83
CA ASN A 111 13.55 11.06 2.01
C ASN A 111 12.86 12.11 1.13
N ASN A 112 11.77 11.75 0.45
CA ASN A 112 11.04 12.62 -0.47
C ASN A 112 9.55 12.26 -0.51
N ILE A 113 8.74 13.23 -0.93
CA ILE A 113 7.39 13.04 -1.46
C ILE A 113 7.45 13.49 -2.91
N ILE A 114 7.05 12.61 -3.84
CA ILE A 114 7.13 12.85 -5.28
C ILE A 114 5.70 13.10 -5.78
N THR A 115 5.51 14.17 -6.56
CA THR A 115 4.21 14.62 -7.09
C THR A 115 4.28 14.83 -8.59
#